data_AF-A0AA37GJV2-F1
#
_entry.id   AF-A0AA37GJV2-F1
#
_cell.length_a   1.000
_cell.length_b   1.000
_cell.length_c   1.000
_cell.angle_alpha   90.00
_cell.angle_beta   90.00
_cell.angle_gamma   90.00
#
_symmetry.space_group_name_H-M   'P 1'
#
loop_
_entity.id
_entity.type
_entity.pdbx_description
1 polymer ?
#
loop_
_entity_poly.entity_id
_entity_poly.type
_entity_poly.pdbx_seq_one_letter_code
_entity_poly.pdbx_strand_id
1 'polypeptide(L)'
;MDTDFWIELENTYKDRIVERQELHAKNGEGVLAGLPGSELACKELMEMVIQFICARYPKQFKRDNNILVNNILGTTTDLSKTEPLVVLLRNVPEDFGIMIRDHKTGRYVLRAGMVFSSVGWKISEKMGMGLPGIHKVVPDYKEKMEFSMDR
;
A
#
# COMPACT_ATOMS: atom_id res chain seq x y z
N MET A 1 -8.35 5.55 -16.36
CA MET A 1 -8.32 4.37 -15.47
C MET A 1 -9.78 4.07 -15.15
N ASP A 2 -10.22 2.83 -15.37
CA ASP A 2 -11.60 2.45 -15.01
C ASP A 2 -11.65 2.26 -13.49
N THR A 3 -12.50 3.04 -12.81
CA THR A 3 -12.57 3.08 -11.35
C THR A 3 -13.12 1.78 -10.77
N ASP A 4 -13.81 0.96 -11.56
CA ASP A 4 -14.39 -0.30 -11.12
C ASP A 4 -13.34 -1.41 -10.90
N PHE A 5 -12.09 -1.15 -11.33
CA PHE A 5 -10.93 -2.04 -11.25
C PHE A 5 -9.80 -1.46 -10.39
N TRP A 6 -10.14 -0.69 -9.34
CA TRP A 6 -9.11 -0.17 -8.44
C TRP A 6 -8.40 -1.26 -7.64
N ILE A 7 -9.16 -2.24 -7.12
CA ILE A 7 -8.66 -3.40 -6.37
C ILE A 7 -9.22 -4.66 -7.02
N GLU A 8 -8.35 -5.57 -7.44
CA GLU A 8 -8.73 -6.74 -8.23
C GLU A 8 -8.44 -8.04 -7.50
N LEU A 9 -9.45 -8.91 -7.41
CA LEU A 9 -9.30 -10.23 -6.83
C LEU A 9 -9.23 -11.28 -7.92
N GLU A 10 -8.10 -11.96 -8.02
CA GLU A 10 -7.89 -13.07 -8.94
C GLU A 10 -8.10 -14.43 -8.25
N ASN A 11 -8.09 -15.51 -9.05
CA ASN A 11 -8.14 -16.88 -8.54
C ASN A 11 -6.94 -17.23 -7.63
N THR A 12 -5.84 -16.48 -7.72
CA THR A 12 -4.61 -16.61 -6.91
C THR A 12 -4.67 -15.85 -5.58
N TYR A 13 -5.76 -15.13 -5.28
CA TYR A 13 -5.86 -14.23 -4.13
C TYR A 13 -5.41 -14.86 -2.80
N LYS A 14 -5.84 -16.10 -2.51
CA LYS A 14 -5.49 -16.78 -1.25
C LYS A 14 -3.99 -16.99 -1.12
N ASP A 15 -3.38 -17.52 -2.16
CA ASP A 15 -1.94 -17.81 -2.20
C ASP A 15 -1.14 -16.51 -2.10
N ARG A 16 -1.60 -15.46 -2.79
CA ARG A 16 -0.94 -14.15 -2.77
C ARG A 16 -0.97 -13.50 -1.39
N ILE A 17 -2.08 -13.60 -0.65
CA ILE A 17 -2.17 -13.06 0.71
C ILE A 17 -1.28 -13.85 1.69
N VAL A 18 -1.13 -15.17 1.52
CA VAL A 18 -0.21 -15.98 2.33
C VAL A 18 1.24 -15.57 2.04
N GLU A 19 1.63 -15.53 0.77
CA GLU A 19 2.98 -15.14 0.34
C GLU A 19 3.38 -13.76 0.88
N ARG A 20 2.48 -12.77 0.79
CA ARG A 20 2.74 -11.42 1.30
C ARG A 20 2.96 -11.41 2.82
N GLN A 21 2.18 -12.19 3.57
CA GLN A 21 2.37 -12.29 5.02
C GLN A 21 3.71 -12.95 5.37
N GLU A 22 4.12 -14.00 4.65
CA GLU A 22 5.41 -14.65 4.82
C GLU A 22 6.58 -13.71 4.48
N LEU A 23 6.47 -12.97 3.37
CA LEU A 23 7.45 -11.95 2.98
C LEU A 23 7.57 -10.85 4.01
N HIS A 24 6.46 -10.39 4.60
CA HIS A 24 6.48 -9.41 5.68
C HIS A 24 7.13 -9.98 6.95
N ALA A 25 6.80 -11.21 7.35
CA ALA A 25 7.42 -11.86 8.49
C ALA A 25 8.95 -12.01 8.32
N LYS A 26 9.41 -12.28 7.09
CA LYS A 26 10.84 -12.43 6.77
C LYS A 26 11.59 -11.10 6.66
N ASN A 27 10.97 -10.07 6.10
CA ASN A 27 11.67 -8.85 5.70
C ASN A 27 11.30 -7.61 6.52
N GLY A 28 10.21 -7.62 7.28
CA GLY A 28 9.74 -6.51 8.11
C GLY A 28 9.69 -5.18 7.35
N GLU A 29 10.46 -4.20 7.84
CA GLU A 29 10.60 -2.86 7.24
C GLU A 29 11.14 -2.87 5.80
N GLY A 30 11.66 -4.00 5.32
CA GLY A 30 12.05 -4.18 3.93
C GLY A 30 10.88 -4.09 2.94
N VAL A 31 9.67 -4.43 3.36
CA VAL A 31 8.47 -4.49 2.50
C VAL A 31 7.31 -3.66 3.00
N LEU A 32 7.29 -3.26 4.28
CA LEU A 32 6.28 -2.38 4.86
C LEU A 32 6.96 -1.37 5.76
N ALA A 33 6.88 -0.08 5.44
CA ALA A 33 7.51 0.97 6.24
C ALA A 33 6.62 2.20 6.35
N GLY A 34 6.76 2.93 7.46
CA GLY A 34 6.09 4.19 7.71
C GLY A 34 6.98 5.11 8.52
N LEU A 35 7.08 6.37 8.10
CA LEU A 35 7.78 7.42 8.86
C LEU A 35 6.78 8.17 9.76
N PRO A 36 7.22 8.71 10.91
CA PRO A 36 6.35 9.50 11.79
C PRO A 36 5.62 10.62 11.03
N GLY A 37 4.34 10.82 11.34
CA GLY A 37 3.47 11.80 10.66
C GLY A 37 2.77 11.26 9.40
N SER A 38 2.89 9.95 9.11
CA SER A 38 2.16 9.29 8.02
C SER A 38 0.89 8.55 8.48
N GLU A 39 0.62 8.51 9.78
CA GLU A 39 -0.38 7.64 10.40
C GLU A 39 -1.80 7.93 9.89
N LEU A 40 -2.15 9.22 9.74
CA LEU A 40 -3.44 9.63 9.19
C LEU A 40 -3.60 9.23 7.72
N ALA A 41 -2.56 9.39 6.91
CA ALA A 41 -2.60 9.00 5.49
C ALA A 41 -2.70 7.48 5.32
N CYS A 42 -2.00 6.70 6.17
CA CYS A 42 -2.15 5.24 6.22
C CYS A 42 -3.58 4.83 6.58
N LYS A 43 -4.19 5.50 7.57
CA LYS A 43 -5.58 5.24 7.97
C LYS A 43 -6.58 5.60 6.88
N GLU A 44 -6.42 6.75 6.24
CA GLU A 44 -7.25 7.20 5.12
C GLU A 44 -7.21 6.19 3.97
N LEU A 45 -6.01 5.76 3.56
CA LEU A 45 -5.85 4.72 2.54
C LEU A 45 -6.59 3.43 2.93
N MET A 46 -6.41 2.97 4.17
CA MET A 46 -7.10 1.77 4.66
C MET A 46 -8.62 1.91 4.57
N GLU A 47 -9.18 3.04 5.01
CA GLU A 47 -10.61 3.29 4.99
C GLU A 47 -11.16 3.34 3.56
N MET A 48 -10.45 3.99 2.64
CA MET A 48 -10.81 4.05 1.22
C MET A 48 -10.83 2.66 0.59
N VAL A 49 -9.78 1.84 0.82
CA VAL A 49 -9.71 0.48 0.26
C VAL A 49 -10.81 -0.40 0.84
N ILE A 50 -11.06 -0.35 2.16
CA ILE A 50 -12.13 -1.11 2.79
C ILE A 50 -13.50 -0.73 2.21
N GLN A 51 -13.75 0.58 2.07
CA GLN A 51 -14.98 1.07 1.45
C GLN A 51 -15.14 0.51 0.03
N PHE A 52 -14.08 0.53 -0.76
CA PHE A 52 -14.09 0.01 -2.12
C PHE A 52 -14.37 -1.49 -2.17
N ILE A 53 -13.58 -2.32 -1.46
CA ILE A 53 -13.73 -3.79 -1.55
C ILE A 53 -15.07 -4.27 -0.98
N CYS A 54 -15.61 -3.60 0.05
CA CYS A 54 -16.94 -3.91 0.57
C CYS A 54 -18.07 -3.54 -0.41
N ALA A 55 -17.92 -2.44 -1.16
CA ALA A 55 -18.89 -2.04 -2.18
C ALA A 55 -18.79 -2.94 -3.42
N ARG A 56 -17.57 -3.26 -3.86
CA ARG A 56 -17.29 -4.01 -5.10
C ARG A 56 -17.53 -5.51 -4.96
N TYR A 57 -17.21 -6.08 -3.80
CA TYR A 57 -17.27 -7.51 -3.51
C TYR A 57 -18.06 -7.80 -2.21
N PRO A 58 -19.35 -7.42 -2.12
CA PRO A 58 -20.13 -7.45 -0.87
C PRO A 58 -20.41 -8.86 -0.33
N LYS A 59 -20.23 -9.91 -1.16
CA LYS A 59 -20.32 -11.30 -0.71
C LYS A 59 -19.01 -11.77 -0.05
N GLN A 60 -17.88 -11.18 -0.45
CA GLN A 60 -16.55 -11.54 -0.01
C GLN A 60 -16.11 -10.71 1.19
N PHE A 61 -16.38 -9.41 1.19
CA PHE A 61 -16.00 -8.50 2.27
C PHE A 61 -17.20 -7.80 2.86
N LYS A 62 -17.20 -7.68 4.19
CA LYS A 62 -18.20 -6.90 4.93
C LYS A 62 -17.51 -6.14 6.05
N ARG A 63 -17.95 -4.91 6.29
CA ARG A 63 -17.55 -4.15 7.47
C ARG A 63 -18.74 -4.08 8.42
N ASP A 64 -18.55 -4.55 9.64
CA ASP A 64 -19.49 -4.38 10.75
C ASP A 64 -18.79 -3.53 11.82
N ASN A 65 -19.16 -2.26 11.92
CA ASN A 65 -18.50 -1.28 12.79
C ASN A 65 -16.98 -1.23 12.55
N ASN A 66 -16.20 -1.69 13.53
CA ASN A 66 -14.74 -1.75 13.49
C ASN A 66 -14.21 -3.14 13.10
N ILE A 67 -15.07 -4.08 12.72
CA ILE A 67 -14.65 -5.41 12.28
C ILE A 67 -14.76 -5.49 10.76
N LEU A 68 -13.64 -5.73 10.09
CA LEU A 68 -13.63 -6.18 8.72
C LEU A 68 -13.74 -7.71 8.70
N VAL A 69 -14.70 -8.23 7.94
CA VAL A 69 -14.92 -9.66 7.70
C VAL A 69 -14.49 -9.98 6.28
N ASN A 70 -13.61 -10.98 6.13
CA ASN A 70 -13.14 -11.50 4.86
C ASN A 70 -13.59 -12.96 4.70
N ASN A 71 -14.67 -13.18 3.95
CA ASN A 71 -15.27 -14.49 3.73
C ASN A 71 -14.45 -15.39 2.80
N ILE A 72 -13.54 -14.82 2.00
CA ILE A 72 -12.66 -15.62 1.13
C ILE A 72 -11.66 -16.40 1.98
N LEU A 73 -11.10 -15.73 2.99
CA LEU A 73 -10.10 -16.30 3.91
C LEU A 73 -10.71 -16.87 5.20
N GLY A 74 -11.97 -16.54 5.49
CA GLY A 74 -12.62 -16.90 6.76
C GLY A 74 -12.05 -16.15 7.96
N THR A 75 -11.56 -14.93 7.74
CA THR A 75 -10.88 -14.12 8.78
C THR A 75 -11.69 -12.89 9.17
N THR A 76 -11.39 -12.37 10.36
CA THR A 76 -11.90 -11.08 10.84
C THR A 76 -10.74 -10.21 11.33
N THR A 77 -10.85 -8.90 11.19
CA THR A 77 -9.83 -7.94 11.61
C THR A 77 -10.47 -6.79 12.37
N ASP A 78 -10.02 -6.54 13.61
CA ASP A 78 -10.40 -5.36 14.39
C ASP A 78 -9.58 -4.15 13.91
N LEU A 79 -10.24 -3.27 13.15
CA LEU A 79 -9.68 -2.07 12.53
C LEU A 79 -9.25 -1.02 13.56
N SER A 80 -9.71 -1.11 14.81
CA SER A 80 -9.30 -0.20 15.87
C SER A 80 -8.00 -0.60 16.57
N LYS A 81 -7.57 -1.86 16.39
CA LYS A 81 -6.40 -2.45 17.05
C LYS A 81 -5.31 -2.89 16.07
N THR A 82 -5.60 -2.91 14.78
CA THR A 82 -4.67 -3.38 13.75
C THR A 82 -4.13 -2.18 12.99
N GLU A 83 -2.82 -2.10 12.86
CA GLU A 83 -2.17 -1.04 12.08
C GLU A 83 -2.71 -0.98 10.65
N PRO A 84 -2.99 0.22 10.09
CA PRO A 84 -3.72 0.33 8.83
C PRO A 84 -3.08 -0.42 7.65
N LEU A 85 -1.76 -0.30 7.47
CA LEU A 85 -1.06 -1.01 6.39
C LEU A 85 -1.03 -2.54 6.61
N VAL A 86 -1.11 -3.00 7.87
CA VAL A 86 -1.20 -4.44 8.18
C VAL A 86 -2.60 -4.97 7.86
N VAL A 87 -3.65 -4.15 8.03
CA VAL A 87 -5.00 -4.51 7.56
C VAL A 87 -4.97 -4.72 6.04
N LEU A 88 -4.37 -3.79 5.30
CA LEU A 88 -4.26 -3.90 3.84
C LEU A 88 -3.45 -5.12 3.42
N LEU A 89 -2.27 -5.31 4.01
CA LEU A 89 -1.40 -6.46 3.78
C LEU A 89 -2.15 -7.80 3.84
N ARG A 90 -3.05 -7.94 4.81
CA ARG A 90 -3.79 -9.18 5.08
C ARG A 90 -5.03 -9.37 4.21
N ASN A 91 -5.47 -8.36 3.46
CA ASN A 91 -6.77 -8.39 2.80
C ASN A 91 -6.74 -8.03 1.31
N VAL A 92 -5.73 -7.32 0.80
CA VAL A 92 -5.67 -6.92 -0.60
C VAL A 92 -4.30 -7.24 -1.23
N PRO A 93 -4.26 -7.64 -2.53
CA PRO A 93 -3.03 -8.06 -3.19
C PRO A 93 -2.13 -6.90 -3.66
N GLU A 94 -2.65 -5.68 -3.75
CA GLU A 94 -1.97 -4.50 -4.29
C GLU A 94 -0.84 -4.00 -3.39
N ASP A 95 0.13 -3.34 -4.02
CA ASP A 95 1.18 -2.58 -3.35
C ASP A 95 0.78 -1.10 -3.32
N PHE A 96 1.11 -0.42 -2.22
CA PHE A 96 0.83 1.00 -2.05
C PHE A 96 2.07 1.77 -1.63
N GLY A 97 2.30 2.90 -2.28
CA GLY A 97 3.22 3.94 -1.83
C GLY A 97 2.44 5.20 -1.48
N ILE A 98 2.66 5.74 -0.28
CA ILE A 98 2.01 6.95 0.21
C ILE A 98 3.01 8.09 0.14
N MET A 99 2.75 9.00 -0.79
CA MET A 99 3.51 10.23 -0.97
C MET A 99 2.83 11.36 -0.21
N ILE A 100 3.54 12.05 0.67
CA ILE A 100 3.01 13.22 1.39
C ILE A 100 3.82 14.45 1.00
N ARG A 101 3.12 15.58 0.80
CA ARG A 101 3.74 16.86 0.48
C ARG A 101 4.53 17.38 1.68
N ASP A 102 5.83 17.60 1.50
CA ASP A 102 6.68 18.29 2.46
C ASP A 102 6.31 19.78 2.47
N HIS A 103 5.88 20.29 3.62
CA HIS A 103 5.49 21.70 3.79
C HIS A 103 6.65 22.69 3.60
N LYS A 104 7.90 22.27 3.82
CA LYS A 104 9.08 23.14 3.69
C LYS A 104 9.52 23.28 2.24
N THR A 105 9.55 22.17 1.50
CA THR A 105 10.06 22.14 0.13
C THR A 105 8.94 22.19 -0.92
N GLY A 106 7.70 21.91 -0.53
CA GLY A 106 6.54 21.83 -1.42
C GLY A 106 6.49 20.55 -2.27
N ARG A 107 7.49 19.68 -2.15
CA ARG A 107 7.63 18.44 -2.94
C ARG A 107 7.00 17.26 -2.24
N TYR A 108 6.55 16.27 -3.00
CA TYR A 108 6.05 15.02 -2.46
C TYR A 108 7.20 14.05 -2.16
N VAL A 109 7.14 13.40 -1.00
CA VAL A 109 8.12 12.38 -0.58
C VAL A 109 7.42 11.12 -0.10
N LEU A 110 8.04 9.96 -0.28
CA LEU A 110 7.51 8.67 0.18
C LEU A 110 7.56 8.63 1.70
N ARG A 111 6.40 8.55 2.36
CA ARG A 111 6.28 8.57 3.82
C ARG A 111 5.79 7.28 4.42
N ALA A 112 5.07 6.47 3.67
CA ALA A 112 4.64 5.15 4.11
C ALA A 112 4.35 4.26 2.90
N GLY A 113 4.22 2.96 3.12
CA GLY A 113 3.75 2.05 2.09
C GLY A 113 4.03 0.60 2.40
N MET A 114 3.52 -0.25 1.51
CA MET A 114 3.82 -1.66 1.47
C MET A 114 4.06 -2.10 0.02
N VAL A 115 5.25 -2.61 -0.27
CA VAL A 115 5.71 -2.97 -1.62
C VAL A 115 6.36 -4.35 -1.58
N PHE A 116 5.76 -5.31 -2.27
CA PHE A 116 6.16 -6.72 -2.33
C PHE A 116 6.61 -7.14 -3.74
N SER A 117 6.25 -6.35 -4.75
CA SER A 117 6.57 -6.60 -6.16
C SER A 117 7.86 -5.90 -6.63
N SER A 118 8.65 -5.31 -5.73
CA SER A 118 9.90 -4.67 -6.09
C SER A 118 10.98 -5.69 -6.45
N VAL A 119 11.62 -5.49 -7.60
CA VAL A 119 12.82 -6.24 -8.00
C VAL A 119 14.05 -5.39 -7.67
N GLY A 120 14.90 -5.89 -6.77
CA GLY A 120 16.22 -5.31 -6.51
C GLY A 120 16.27 -4.12 -5.55
N TRP A 121 15.20 -3.84 -4.80
CA TRP A 121 15.22 -2.82 -3.74
C TRP A 121 14.16 -3.06 -2.66
N LYS A 122 14.37 -2.47 -1.47
CA LYS A 122 13.45 -2.52 -0.31
C LYS A 122 12.78 -1.17 -0.09
N ILE A 123 11.54 -1.16 0.37
CA ILE A 123 10.81 0.11 0.60
C ILE A 123 11.51 1.00 1.62
N SER A 124 12.09 0.42 2.68
CA SER A 124 12.88 1.14 3.68
C SER A 124 14.02 1.96 3.08
N GLU A 125 14.65 1.49 2.00
CA GLU A 125 15.76 2.18 1.32
C GLU A 125 15.31 3.45 0.57
N LYS A 126 13.99 3.61 0.34
CA LYS A 126 13.40 4.70 -0.43
C LYS A 126 12.61 5.69 0.42
N MET A 127 12.47 5.42 1.71
CA MET A 127 11.69 6.26 2.63
C MET A 127 12.28 7.68 2.71
N GLY A 128 11.40 8.67 2.67
CA GLY A 128 11.75 10.09 2.71
C GLY A 128 12.26 10.66 1.38
N MET A 129 12.39 9.84 0.33
CA MET A 129 12.81 10.32 -0.99
C MET A 129 11.63 10.84 -1.80
N GLY A 130 11.88 11.88 -2.61
CA GLY A 130 11.00 12.25 -3.71
C GLY A 130 11.17 11.33 -4.91
N LEU A 131 10.31 11.47 -5.92
CA LEU A 131 10.34 10.65 -7.14
C LEU A 131 11.73 10.55 -7.81
N PRO A 132 12.52 11.63 -7.92
CA PRO A 132 13.86 11.53 -8.51
C PRO A 132 14.82 10.65 -7.72
N GLY A 133 14.73 10.69 -6.38
CA GLY A 133 15.56 9.85 -5.51
C GLY A 133 15.17 8.37 -5.61
N ILE A 134 13.87 8.10 -5.68
CA ILE A 134 13.34 6.73 -5.83
C ILE A 134 13.86 6.10 -7.13
N HIS A 135 13.82 6.85 -8.23
CA HIS A 135 14.11 6.39 -9.59
C HIS A 135 15.57 6.62 -10.04
N LYS A 136 16.48 6.97 -9.14
CA LYS A 136 17.88 7.29 -9.46
C LYS A 136 18.60 6.25 -10.36
N VAL A 137 18.24 4.98 -10.24
CA VAL A 137 18.87 3.86 -11.00
C VAL A 137 18.12 3.50 -12.28
N VAL A 138 16.98 4.15 -12.56
CA VAL A 138 16.19 3.90 -13.76
C VAL A 138 16.87 4.59 -14.95
N PRO A 139 17.27 3.85 -16.00
CA PRO A 139 17.88 4.43 -17.19
C PRO A 139 16.99 5.51 -17.81
N ASP A 140 17.62 6.59 -18.27
CA ASP A 140 16.98 7.75 -18.90
C ASP A 140 15.92 8.49 -18.05
N TYR A 141 15.78 8.20 -16.75
CA TYR A 141 14.76 8.85 -15.91
C TYR A 141 14.92 10.37 -15.89
N LYS A 142 16.15 10.83 -15.67
CA LYS A 142 16.46 12.27 -15.59
C LYS A 142 16.18 12.97 -16.93
N GLU A 143 16.55 12.34 -18.03
CA GLU A 143 16.50 12.93 -19.36
C GLU A 143 15.09 12.90 -19.97
N LYS A 144 14.28 11.89 -19.65
CA LYS A 144 12.99 11.64 -20.33
C LYS A 144 11.75 11.71 -19.43
N MET A 145 11.88 11.50 -18.12
CA MET A 145 10.72 11.27 -17.24
C MET A 145 10.59 12.32 -16.13
N GLU A 146 11.71 12.74 -15.53
CA GLU A 146 11.74 13.61 -14.35
C GLU A 146 10.90 14.88 -14.55
N PHE A 147 11.08 15.58 -15.67
CA PHE A 147 10.37 16.82 -15.96
C PHE A 147 8.85 16.69 -16.05
N SER A 148 8.32 15.51 -16.40
CA SER A 148 6.87 15.27 -16.44
C SER A 148 6.34 14.76 -15.10
N MET A 149 7.18 14.11 -14.29
CA MET A 149 6.79 13.41 -13.06
C MET A 149 7.01 14.25 -11.80
N ASP A 150 7.91 15.24 -11.83
CA ASP A 150 8.26 16.12 -10.68
C ASP A 150 7.52 17.48 -10.72
N ARG A 151 6.43 17.58 -11.49
CA ARG A 151 5.57 18.78 -11.61
C ARG A 151 4.45 18.82 -10.59
#